data_AF-A0A962Q5A2-F1
#
_entry.id   AF-A0A962Q5A2-F1
#
_cell.length_a   1.000
_cell.length_b   1.000
_cell.length_c   1.000
_cell.angle_alpha   90.00
_cell.angle_beta   90.00
_cell.angle_gamma   90.00
#
_symmetry.space_group_name_H-M   'P 1'
#
loop_
_entity.id
_entity.type
_entity.pdbx_description
1 polymer ?
#
loop_
_entity_poly.entity_id
_entity_poly.type
_entity_poly.pdbx_seq_one_letter_code
_entity_poly.pdbx_strand_id
1 'polypeptide(L)'
;MMGRGIAVTGLALLLAGSVAAAEDRPRGAVRCEDLKWAPQVLVANPDIELACQGVYEKDGVLYAKATIEVVRAVGNTLKFRTVRNDGSLGKRLSVTLGSQWRVKLDGRDYRLSELVEGQRLDIFLPEDRFALSVVSSNEAKVSTIEQVKD
;
A
#
# COMPACT_ATOMS: atom_id res chain seq x y z
N MET A 1 -15.09 28.27 -77.48
CA MET A 1 -16.09 27.44 -76.79
C MET A 1 -15.69 25.98 -76.93
N MET A 2 -15.31 25.33 -75.82
CA MET A 2 -15.29 23.88 -75.55
C MET A 2 -14.17 23.57 -74.56
N GLY A 3 -14.55 23.37 -73.31
CA GLY A 3 -13.70 22.80 -72.27
C GLY A 3 -14.57 21.97 -71.34
N ARG A 4 -15.00 20.79 -71.80
CA ARG A 4 -15.69 19.81 -70.94
C ARG A 4 -14.61 18.92 -70.34
N GLY A 5 -14.19 19.25 -69.13
CA GLY A 5 -13.39 18.36 -68.28
C GLY A 5 -14.27 17.76 -67.20
N ILE A 6 -14.67 16.49 -67.36
CA ILE A 6 -15.09 15.65 -66.25
C ILE A 6 -14.44 14.29 -66.47
N ALA A 7 -13.60 13.88 -65.53
CA ALA A 7 -13.53 12.49 -65.09
C ALA A 7 -12.94 12.46 -63.68
N VAL A 8 -13.86 12.30 -62.73
CA VAL A 8 -13.63 11.98 -61.33
C VAL A 8 -12.98 10.61 -61.25
N THR A 9 -11.85 10.50 -60.56
CA THR A 9 -11.51 9.26 -59.81
C THR A 9 -10.60 9.64 -58.65
N GLY A 10 -11.21 10.06 -57.54
CA GLY A 10 -10.52 10.17 -56.26
C GLY A 10 -10.30 8.77 -55.70
N LEU A 11 -9.08 8.26 -55.79
CA LEU A 11 -8.67 7.04 -55.09
C LEU A 11 -8.03 7.44 -53.75
N ALA A 12 -8.87 7.59 -52.73
CA ALA A 12 -8.43 7.78 -51.35
C ALA A 12 -7.92 6.43 -50.81
N LEU A 13 -6.60 6.19 -50.89
CA LEU A 13 -5.98 5.13 -50.09
C LEU A 13 -5.82 5.62 -48.65
N LEU A 14 -6.80 5.26 -47.82
CA LEU A 14 -6.68 5.25 -46.38
C LEU A 14 -5.63 4.21 -45.98
N LEU A 15 -4.39 4.63 -45.81
CA LEU A 15 -3.44 3.89 -44.98
C LEU A 15 -3.91 4.04 -43.54
N ALA A 16 -4.82 3.15 -43.14
CA ALA A 16 -5.04 2.80 -41.75
C ALA A 16 -3.76 2.11 -41.24
N GLY A 17 -2.72 2.92 -40.99
CA GLY A 17 -1.64 2.51 -40.11
C GLY A 17 -2.28 2.30 -38.76
N SER A 18 -2.53 1.04 -38.42
CA SER A 18 -2.87 0.64 -37.07
C SER A 18 -1.74 1.17 -36.20
N VAL A 19 -1.99 2.30 -35.53
CA VAL A 19 -1.29 2.65 -34.32
C VAL A 19 -1.49 1.43 -33.44
N ALA A 20 -0.48 0.57 -33.35
CA ALA A 20 -0.25 -0.12 -32.12
C ALA A 20 -0.02 1.03 -31.14
N ALA A 21 -1.11 1.48 -30.52
CA ALA A 21 -1.01 2.09 -29.22
C ALA A 21 -0.24 1.06 -28.43
N ALA A 22 1.05 1.32 -28.22
CA ALA A 22 1.74 0.76 -27.08
C ALA A 22 0.82 1.14 -25.93
N GLU A 23 0.03 0.17 -25.44
CA GLU A 23 -0.73 0.36 -24.24
C GLU A 23 0.30 0.85 -23.23
N ASP A 24 0.12 2.08 -22.78
CA ASP A 24 0.87 2.67 -21.69
C ASP A 24 0.43 1.92 -20.43
N ARG A 25 0.78 0.63 -20.35
CA ARG A 25 0.68 -0.15 -19.13
C ARG A 25 1.68 0.53 -18.21
N PRO A 26 1.25 1.11 -17.07
CA PRO A 26 2.21 1.57 -16.08
C PRO A 26 3.12 0.38 -15.81
N ARG A 27 4.43 0.57 -16.01
CA ARG A 27 5.47 -0.41 -15.71
C ARG A 27 5.10 -1.03 -14.35
N GLY A 28 4.81 -2.33 -14.36
CA GLY A 28 3.94 -3.01 -13.40
C GLY A 28 4.02 -2.51 -11.97
N ALA A 29 2.89 -2.08 -11.41
CA ALA A 29 2.78 -1.81 -9.99
C ALA A 29 3.18 -3.09 -9.22
N VAL A 30 4.20 -2.99 -8.37
CA VAL A 30 4.63 -4.08 -7.47
C VAL A 30 3.40 -4.54 -6.69
N ARG A 31 3.13 -5.84 -6.70
CA ARG A 31 2.01 -6.43 -5.95
C ARG A 31 2.50 -7.07 -4.66
N CYS A 32 1.56 -7.41 -3.79
CA CYS A 32 1.86 -8.08 -2.52
C CYS A 32 2.66 -9.38 -2.71
N GLU A 33 2.38 -10.11 -3.79
CA GLU A 33 3.08 -11.36 -4.14
C GLU A 33 4.51 -11.14 -4.65
N ASP A 34 4.85 -9.92 -5.06
CA ASP A 34 6.17 -9.57 -5.59
C ASP A 34 7.14 -9.10 -4.48
N LEU A 35 6.64 -8.86 -3.25
CA LEU A 35 7.45 -8.44 -2.11
C LEU A 35 8.40 -9.55 -1.67
N LYS A 36 9.66 -9.18 -1.45
CA LYS A 36 10.71 -10.09 -1.03
C LYS A 36 10.93 -9.97 0.47
N TRP A 37 10.04 -10.60 1.22
CA TRP A 37 10.08 -10.57 2.68
C TRP A 37 11.36 -11.17 3.24
N ALA A 38 12.03 -10.41 4.11
CA ALA A 38 13.11 -10.97 4.90
C ALA A 38 12.55 -12.00 5.90
N PRO A 39 13.25 -13.12 6.17
CA PRO A 39 12.73 -14.20 7.00
C PRO A 39 12.25 -13.76 8.39
N GLN A 40 12.96 -12.81 9.01
CA GLN A 40 12.59 -12.24 10.30
C GLN A 40 11.23 -11.53 10.29
N VAL A 41 10.84 -10.94 9.15
CA VAL A 41 9.55 -10.26 9.01
C VAL A 41 8.41 -11.27 8.98
N LEU A 42 8.59 -12.39 8.27
CA LEU A 42 7.61 -13.49 8.22
C LEU A 42 7.46 -14.19 9.58
N VAL A 43 8.54 -14.34 10.33
CA VAL A 43 8.49 -14.90 11.69
C VAL A 43 7.67 -13.99 12.63
N ALA A 44 7.88 -12.68 12.55
CA ALA A 44 7.15 -11.71 13.37
C ALA A 44 5.70 -11.49 12.89
N ASN A 45 5.44 -11.68 11.60
CA ASN A 45 4.15 -11.40 10.96
C ASN A 45 3.73 -12.57 10.06
N PRO A 46 3.38 -13.74 10.62
CA PRO A 46 3.14 -14.96 9.84
C PRO A 46 1.93 -14.88 8.91
N ASP A 47 1.03 -13.91 9.12
CA ASP A 47 -0.16 -13.69 8.31
C ASP A 47 0.02 -12.52 7.30
N ILE A 48 1.21 -11.95 7.14
CA ILE A 48 1.40 -10.71 6.35
C ILE A 48 1.04 -10.87 4.87
N GLU A 49 1.35 -12.01 4.26
CA GLU A 49 0.99 -12.30 2.87
C GLU A 49 -0.54 -12.30 2.67
N LEU A 50 -1.29 -12.79 3.66
CA LEU A 50 -2.76 -12.82 3.63
C LEU A 50 -3.40 -11.49 4.01
N ALA A 51 -2.65 -10.60 4.66
CA ALA A 51 -3.10 -9.30 5.14
C ALA A 51 -2.61 -8.13 4.27
N CYS A 52 -1.71 -8.37 3.32
CA CYS A 52 -1.26 -7.35 2.38
C CYS A 52 -2.39 -6.97 1.44
N GLN A 53 -2.75 -5.69 1.47
CA GLN A 53 -3.84 -5.09 0.69
C GLN A 53 -3.32 -4.15 -0.41
N GLY A 54 -2.01 -3.93 -0.46
CA GLY A 54 -1.36 -3.11 -1.47
C GLY A 54 0.12 -2.89 -1.16
N VAL A 55 0.86 -2.36 -2.14
CA VAL A 55 2.27 -2.03 -1.99
C VAL A 55 2.49 -0.55 -2.27
N TYR A 56 3.34 0.07 -1.47
CA TYR A 56 3.73 1.47 -1.58
C TYR A 56 5.24 1.56 -1.58
N GLU A 57 5.78 2.35 -2.51
CA GLU A 57 7.20 2.68 -2.51
C GLU A 57 7.41 4.04 -1.85
N LYS A 58 8.39 4.12 -0.95
CA LYS A 58 8.86 5.38 -0.38
C LYS A 58 10.37 5.33 -0.20
N ASP A 59 11.05 6.31 -0.77
CA ASP A 59 12.52 6.44 -0.70
C ASP A 59 13.25 5.17 -1.19
N GLY A 60 12.71 4.50 -2.21
CA GLY A 60 13.24 3.25 -2.76
C GLY A 60 12.97 2.00 -1.92
N VAL A 61 12.22 2.10 -0.82
CA VAL A 61 11.81 0.97 0.03
C VAL A 61 10.36 0.62 -0.25
N LEU A 62 10.08 -0.67 -0.47
CA LEU A 62 8.74 -1.21 -0.63
C LEU A 62 8.10 -1.50 0.73
N TYR A 63 6.86 -1.06 0.89
CA TYR A 63 6.04 -1.25 2.08
C TYR A 63 4.74 -1.97 1.71
N ALA A 64 4.42 -3.05 2.41
CA ALA A 64 3.08 -3.61 2.37
C ALA A 64 2.13 -2.75 3.21
N LYS A 65 1.03 -2.33 2.61
CA LYS A 65 -0.12 -1.82 3.34
C LYS A 65 -0.93 -2.99 3.89
N ALA A 66 -1.26 -2.95 5.17
CA ALA A 66 -2.19 -3.87 5.82
C ALA A 66 -3.09 -3.12 6.79
N THR A 67 -4.30 -3.62 7.04
CA THR A 67 -5.14 -3.12 8.13
C THR A 67 -4.91 -3.97 9.38
N ILE A 68 -4.83 -3.32 10.54
CA ILE A 68 -4.84 -3.99 11.85
C ILE A 68 -6.07 -3.56 12.65
N GLU A 69 -6.51 -4.43 13.55
CA GLU A 69 -7.48 -4.15 14.58
C GLU A 69 -6.80 -4.11 15.95
N VAL A 70 -6.99 -3.00 16.68
CA VAL A 70 -6.45 -2.81 18.02
C VAL A 70 -7.18 -3.76 18.97
N VAL A 71 -6.45 -4.69 19.57
CA VAL A 71 -6.98 -5.53 20.65
C VAL A 71 -6.81 -4.82 21.98
N ARG A 72 -5.66 -4.18 22.21
CA ARG A 72 -5.37 -3.46 23.44
C ARG A 72 -4.15 -2.57 23.28
N ALA A 73 -4.21 -1.34 23.79
CA ALA A 73 -3.04 -0.49 23.98
C ALA A 73 -2.82 -0.26 25.48
N VAL A 74 -1.62 -0.59 25.99
CA VAL A 74 -1.24 -0.29 27.39
C VAL A 74 0.19 0.22 27.40
N GLY A 75 0.40 1.37 28.05
CA GLY A 75 1.69 2.04 28.02
C GLY A 75 2.08 2.30 26.58
N ASN A 76 3.18 1.69 26.13
CA ASN A 76 3.63 1.77 24.75
C ASN A 76 3.64 0.43 24.01
N THR A 77 2.88 -0.54 24.52
CA THR A 77 2.69 -1.84 23.90
C THR A 77 1.32 -1.92 23.24
N LEU A 78 1.31 -2.22 21.95
CA LEU A 78 0.12 -2.46 21.15
C LEU A 78 -0.05 -3.96 20.96
N LYS A 79 -1.21 -4.47 21.37
CA LYS A 79 -1.70 -5.78 20.95
C LYS A 79 -2.71 -5.58 19.83
N PHE A 80 -2.55 -6.31 18.75
CA PHE A 80 -3.39 -6.16 17.57
C PHE A 80 -3.60 -7.50 16.86
N ARG A 81 -4.53 -7.52 15.90
CA ARG A 81 -4.66 -8.59 14.89
C ARG A 81 -4.61 -7.95 13.52
N THR A 82 -4.02 -8.63 12.55
CA THR A 82 -4.14 -8.22 11.14
C THR A 82 -5.54 -8.54 10.64
N VAL A 83 -6.07 -7.71 9.74
CA VAL A 83 -7.28 -7.97 8.98
C VAL A 83 -6.85 -8.52 7.62
N ARG A 84 -7.24 -9.77 7.33
CA ARG A 84 -6.91 -10.43 6.06
C ARG A 84 -7.80 -9.93 4.93
N ASN A 85 -7.42 -10.24 3.69
CA ASN A 85 -8.17 -9.84 2.50
C ASN A 85 -9.59 -10.41 2.43
N ASP A 86 -9.87 -11.52 3.12
CA ASP A 86 -11.21 -12.10 3.27
C ASP A 86 -12.03 -11.49 4.43
N GLY A 87 -11.47 -10.50 5.14
CA GLY A 87 -12.06 -9.86 6.31
C GLY A 87 -11.89 -10.64 7.62
N SER A 88 -11.31 -11.84 7.59
CA SER A 88 -11.00 -12.61 8.80
C SER A 88 -9.86 -11.97 9.59
N LEU A 89 -9.84 -12.22 10.90
CA LEU A 89 -8.78 -11.73 11.77
C LEU A 89 -7.65 -12.76 11.88
N GLY A 90 -6.40 -12.29 11.75
CA GLY A 90 -5.20 -13.08 11.95
C GLY A 90 -4.88 -13.36 13.42
N LYS A 91 -3.69 -13.91 13.66
CA LYS A 91 -3.19 -14.16 15.03
C LYS A 91 -3.03 -12.84 15.80
N ARG A 92 -3.12 -12.94 17.13
CA ARG A 92 -2.82 -11.80 18.00
C ARG A 92 -1.32 -11.58 18.04
N LEU A 93 -0.90 -10.37 17.68
CA LEU A 93 0.49 -9.92 17.71
C LEU A 93 0.66 -8.84 18.79
N SER A 94 1.91 -8.59 19.18
CA SER A 94 2.27 -7.59 20.18
C SER A 94 3.53 -6.88 19.73
N VAL A 95 3.55 -5.55 19.88
CA VAL A 95 4.71 -4.72 19.58
C VAL A 95 4.85 -3.65 20.64
N THR A 96 6.08 -3.37 21.06
CA THR A 96 6.40 -2.19 21.89
C THR A 96 7.03 -1.16 20.98
N LEU A 97 6.47 0.04 20.96
CA LEU A 97 6.93 1.13 20.11
C LEU A 97 7.91 2.03 20.91
N GLY A 98 8.44 3.08 20.28
CA GLY A 98 9.14 4.16 21.01
C GLY A 98 8.16 5.12 21.70
N SER A 99 8.50 5.70 22.85
CA SER A 99 7.58 6.55 23.65
C SER A 99 7.11 7.81 22.94
N GLN A 100 7.82 8.22 21.89
CA GLN A 100 7.50 9.37 21.04
C GLN A 100 6.64 8.99 19.83
N TRP A 101 6.31 7.70 19.65
CA TRP A 101 5.51 7.23 18.53
C TRP A 101 4.13 7.91 18.52
N ARG A 102 3.69 8.31 17.32
CA ARG A 102 2.38 8.93 17.08
C ARG A 102 1.75 8.36 15.82
N VAL A 103 0.44 8.22 15.81
CA VAL A 103 -0.32 8.01 14.58
C VAL A 103 -1.15 9.23 14.27
N LYS A 104 -1.16 9.63 12.99
CA LYS A 104 -2.07 10.66 12.50
C LYS A 104 -3.40 10.00 12.14
N LEU A 105 -4.50 10.45 12.75
CA LEU A 105 -5.86 10.03 12.44
C LEU A 105 -6.70 11.30 12.29
N ASP A 106 -7.42 11.43 11.17
CA ASP A 106 -8.24 12.61 10.86
C ASP A 106 -7.49 13.95 11.09
N GLY A 107 -6.24 14.03 10.62
CA GLY A 107 -5.38 15.21 10.74
C GLY A 107 -4.82 15.47 12.15
N ARG A 108 -5.16 14.65 13.15
CA ARG A 108 -4.71 14.79 14.55
C ARG A 108 -3.71 13.71 14.93
N ASP A 109 -2.72 14.07 15.74
CA ASP A 109 -1.72 13.12 16.24
C ASP A 109 -2.17 12.47 17.55
N TYR A 110 -2.22 11.15 17.57
CA TYR A 110 -2.59 10.32 18.72
C TYR A 110 -1.38 9.54 19.21
N ARG A 111 -1.23 9.44 20.53
CA ARG A 111 -0.34 8.49 21.19
C ARG A 111 -0.95 7.09 21.12
N LEU A 112 -0.12 6.08 21.30
CA LEU A 112 -0.58 4.70 21.35
C LEU A 112 -1.63 4.47 22.46
N SER A 113 -1.44 5.09 23.62
CA SER A 113 -2.38 4.98 24.76
C SER A 113 -3.76 5.58 24.50
N GLU A 114 -3.91 6.37 23.44
CA GLU A 114 -5.17 7.01 23.07
C GLU A 114 -5.96 6.16 22.06
N LEU A 115 -5.38 5.06 21.58
CA LEU A 115 -6.07 4.11 20.71
C LEU A 115 -7.10 3.28 21.50
N VAL A 116 -8.24 3.03 20.87
CA VAL A 116 -9.34 2.29 21.49
C VAL A 116 -9.39 0.86 20.96
N GLU A 117 -9.86 -0.07 21.79
CA GLU A 117 -10.10 -1.46 21.38
C GLU A 117 -11.13 -1.51 20.24
N GLY A 118 -10.90 -2.39 19.26
CA GLY A 118 -11.70 -2.52 18.04
C GLY A 118 -11.38 -1.48 16.96
N GLN A 119 -10.55 -0.48 17.25
CA GLN A 119 -10.15 0.51 16.26
C GLN A 119 -9.33 -0.13 15.14
N ARG A 120 -9.60 0.25 13.89
CA ARG A 120 -8.84 -0.21 12.72
C ARG A 120 -7.89 0.86 12.23
N LEU A 121 -6.67 0.43 11.87
CA LEU A 121 -5.58 1.31 11.45
C LEU A 121 -4.90 0.71 10.22
N ASP A 122 -4.54 1.56 9.27
CA ASP A 122 -3.69 1.15 8.15
C ASP A 122 -2.22 1.28 8.54
N ILE A 123 -1.50 0.18 8.41
CA ILE A 123 -0.06 0.08 8.67
C ILE A 123 0.70 -0.18 7.39
N PHE A 124 1.97 0.19 7.39
CA PHE A 124 2.93 0.09 6.31
C PHE A 124 4.16 -0.60 6.89
N LEU A 125 4.37 -1.84 6.46
CA LEU A 125 5.45 -2.70 6.91
C LEU A 125 6.47 -2.86 5.78
N PRO A 126 7.74 -2.47 5.97
CA PRO A 126 8.76 -2.65 4.94
C PRO A 126 9.12 -4.13 4.78
N GLU A 127 9.52 -4.53 3.57
CA GLU A 127 9.84 -5.92 3.26
C GLU A 127 11.12 -6.44 3.95
N ASP A 128 12.04 -5.54 4.29
CA ASP A 128 13.40 -5.86 4.71
C ASP A 128 13.62 -5.91 6.24
N ARG A 129 12.74 -5.27 7.02
CA ARG A 129 12.88 -5.11 8.48
C ARG A 129 11.55 -5.02 9.20
N PHE A 130 11.56 -5.30 10.49
CA PHE A 130 10.38 -5.03 11.32
C PHE A 130 10.33 -3.54 11.66
N ALA A 131 9.48 -2.78 10.99
CA ALA A 131 9.16 -1.40 11.33
C ALA A 131 7.68 -1.12 11.05
N LEU A 132 6.92 -0.72 12.06
CA LEU A 132 5.52 -0.37 11.87
C LEU A 132 5.39 1.14 11.63
N SER A 133 5.12 1.51 10.38
CA SER A 133 4.66 2.86 10.04
C SER A 133 3.13 2.82 9.96
N VAL A 134 2.43 3.80 10.52
CA VAL A 134 0.95 3.80 10.55
C VAL A 134 0.44 5.09 9.95
N VAL A 135 -0.55 4.99 9.06
CA VAL A 135 -1.15 6.13 8.37
C VAL A 135 -2.66 6.04 8.51
N SER A 136 -3.30 7.20 8.71
CA SER A 136 -4.77 7.31 8.67
C SER A 136 -5.31 6.70 7.38
N SER A 137 -6.43 5.99 7.48
CA SER A 137 -7.19 5.48 6.33
C SER A 137 -7.67 6.56 5.35
N ASN A 138 -7.57 7.85 5.73
CA ASN A 138 -8.09 8.98 4.95
C ASN A 138 -7.03 9.96 4.39
N GLU A 139 -5.71 9.75 4.59
CA GLU A 139 -4.70 10.64 4.00
C GLU A 139 -3.43 9.88 3.59
N ALA A 140 -3.06 9.95 2.30
CA ALA A 140 -1.87 9.31 1.72
C ALA A 140 -0.55 10.01 2.11
N LYS A 141 -0.25 10.11 3.41
CA LYS A 141 1.06 10.60 3.89
C LYS A 141 1.69 9.58 4.84
N VAL A 142 2.51 8.69 4.28
CA VAL A 142 3.32 7.72 5.02
C VAL A 142 4.37 8.46 5.85
N SER A 143 4.12 8.61 7.15
CA SER A 143 5.14 9.03 8.12
C SER A 143 5.82 7.77 8.65
N THR A 144 7.07 7.57 8.25
CA THR A 144 7.86 6.41 8.69
C THR A 144 8.22 6.63 10.14
N ILE A 145 7.82 5.69 11.01
CA ILE A 145 8.29 5.71 12.40
C ILE A 145 9.33 4.62 12.53
N GLU A 146 10.57 4.98 12.20
CA GLU A 146 11.72 4.20 12.58
C GLU A 146 11.90 4.32 14.10
N GLN A 147 11.74 3.21 14.82
CA GLN A 147 12.62 2.79 15.91
C GLN A 147 12.13 1.42 16.43
N VAL A 148 12.85 0.34 16.12
CA VAL A 148 13.06 -0.77 17.06
C VAL A 148 14.43 -0.49 17.66
N LYS A 149 14.49 -0.19 18.95
CA LYS A 149 15.75 -0.13 19.68
C LYS A 149 15.77 -1.36 20.59
N ASP A 150 16.83 -2.15 20.46
CA ASP A 150 17.15 -3.27 21.35
C ASP A 150 17.17 -2.86 22.83
#